data_AF-C0M8Y0-F1
#
_entry.id   AF-C0M8Y0-F1
#
_cell.length_a   1.000
_cell.length_b   1.000
_cell.length_c   1.000
_cell.angle_alpha   90.00
_cell.angle_beta   90.00
_cell.angle_gamma   90.00
#
_symmetry.space_group_name_H-M   'P 1'
#
loop_
_entity.id
_entity.type
_entity.pdbx_description
1 polymer ?
#
loop_
_entity_poly.entity_id
_entity_poly.type
_entity_poly.pdbx_seq_one_letter_code
_entity_poly.pdbx_strand_id
1 'polypeptide(L)'
;MAISDSSYNELAKQVYNVEPSKAKSNGDLVIVAGKTVKDPITKRQYRVLLVQDNNNDAHKTNDNGMQAMAVAPIVKGDIDTSQVVIAYAGTNAADSRDLDTDWQLLIRGNQDDLVSGNIDGGNFVIAENQLRSAQKFYQQVKRKYPHSALTTTGHSLGAYLALIVAAEHKIPATTFNGPDPVRGMSAEAITWVKANSNMYNNFRINFDGIGNFGAYFGTDDLAISRNVDAMLLSANPLYYHDLGAYRFNQKGQIVDRDGKLIGTQYLVSRAYLTVLASKKSMSSYNQLKKHWQSTGKGISSSEELFLDAAQGMILGSSMAKAAREGADEALDHKTVADAKLMEVWSAIDFNSFHELPYYEVQALFASYGITYDRFVQDFQDYTQSKVSKLSALATDFENLNRDIQTVIDSKLETDRQLAGEFRAWQTEL
;
A
#
# COMPACT_ATOMS: atom_id res chain seq x y z
N MET A 1 -11.82 2.87 -1.98
CA MET A 1 -11.95 1.39 -1.91
C MET A 1 -10.57 0.82 -2.09
N ALA A 2 -10.13 -0.12 -1.25
CA ALA A 2 -8.84 -0.77 -1.40
C ALA A 2 -8.75 -1.53 -2.73
N ILE A 3 -7.59 -1.44 -3.39
CA ILE A 3 -7.23 -2.26 -4.54
C ILE A 3 -6.87 -3.66 -4.02
N SER A 4 -7.43 -4.72 -4.62
CA SER A 4 -7.19 -6.12 -4.23
C SER A 4 -5.86 -6.64 -4.78
N ASP A 5 -5.28 -7.65 -4.12
CA ASP A 5 -4.02 -8.26 -4.54
C ASP A 5 -4.09 -8.79 -5.98
N SER A 6 -5.20 -9.41 -6.38
CA SER A 6 -5.42 -9.87 -7.77
C SER A 6 -5.43 -8.72 -8.79
N SER A 7 -5.88 -7.53 -8.39
CA SER A 7 -5.84 -6.37 -9.27
C SER A 7 -4.41 -5.86 -9.41
N TYR A 8 -3.64 -5.81 -8.31
CA TYR A 8 -2.21 -5.49 -8.40
C TYR A 8 -1.45 -6.50 -9.25
N ASN A 9 -1.73 -7.81 -9.09
CA ASN A 9 -1.12 -8.89 -9.87
C ASN A 9 -1.43 -8.74 -11.37
N GLU A 10 -2.70 -8.50 -11.72
CA GLU A 10 -3.11 -8.28 -13.11
C GLU A 10 -2.45 -7.02 -13.70
N LEU A 11 -2.32 -5.93 -12.92
CA LEU A 11 -1.63 -4.72 -13.39
C LEU A 11 -0.12 -4.96 -13.56
N ALA A 12 0.51 -5.72 -12.66
CA ALA A 12 1.91 -6.14 -12.78
C ALA A 12 2.15 -7.05 -14.00
N LYS A 13 1.12 -7.80 -14.44
CA LYS A 13 1.16 -8.58 -15.69
C LYS A 13 0.98 -7.69 -16.92
N GLN A 14 -0.04 -6.82 -16.92
CA GLN A 14 -0.44 -6.06 -18.10
C GLN A 14 0.56 -4.96 -18.48
N VAL A 15 1.39 -4.49 -17.54
CA VAL A 15 2.40 -3.46 -17.86
C VAL A 15 3.44 -3.94 -18.89
N TYR A 16 3.74 -5.24 -18.96
CA TYR A 16 4.62 -5.80 -20.01
C TYR A 16 4.03 -5.64 -21.42
N ASN A 17 2.70 -5.47 -21.54
CA ASN A 17 2.03 -5.28 -22.82
C ASN A 17 2.02 -3.81 -23.28
N VAL A 18 2.67 -2.90 -22.54
CA VAL A 18 2.93 -1.53 -23.02
C VAL A 18 3.85 -1.56 -24.24
N GLU A 19 4.81 -2.50 -24.27
CA GLU A 19 5.64 -2.72 -25.44
C GLU A 19 4.88 -3.52 -26.53
N PRO A 20 4.79 -3.01 -27.77
CA PRO A 20 4.07 -3.68 -28.85
C PRO A 20 4.59 -5.08 -29.19
N SER A 21 5.90 -5.29 -29.19
CA SER A 21 6.51 -6.59 -29.52
C SER A 21 6.15 -7.64 -28.46
N LYS A 22 6.18 -7.23 -27.19
CA LYS A 22 5.85 -8.09 -26.06
C LYS A 22 4.36 -8.42 -26.01
N ALA A 23 3.50 -7.42 -26.21
CA ALA A 23 2.06 -7.63 -26.35
C ALA A 23 1.76 -8.68 -27.43
N LYS A 24 2.39 -8.58 -28.61
CA LYS A 24 2.28 -9.58 -29.67
C LYS A 24 2.75 -10.97 -29.22
N SER A 25 3.90 -11.07 -28.54
CA SER A 25 4.42 -12.36 -28.04
C SER A 25 3.50 -13.03 -27.00
N ASN A 26 2.81 -12.21 -26.20
CA ASN A 26 1.87 -12.66 -25.18
C ASN A 26 0.49 -13.00 -25.78
N GLY A 27 0.25 -12.72 -27.07
CA GLY A 27 -1.07 -12.85 -27.69
C GLY A 27 -2.08 -11.79 -27.20
N ASP A 28 -1.59 -10.68 -26.66
CA ASP A 28 -2.38 -9.60 -26.08
C ASP A 28 -2.38 -8.33 -26.96
N LEU A 29 -3.30 -7.42 -26.67
CA LEU A 29 -3.33 -6.09 -27.30
C LEU A 29 -2.36 -5.14 -26.58
N VAL A 30 -1.72 -4.27 -27.35
CA VAL A 30 -0.88 -3.20 -26.80
C VAL A 30 -1.65 -2.34 -25.80
N ILE A 31 -1.04 -2.11 -24.65
CA ILE A 31 -1.55 -1.24 -23.59
C ILE A 31 -1.14 0.20 -23.90
N VAL A 32 -2.16 1.05 -24.09
CA VAL A 32 -2.03 2.49 -24.37
C VAL A 32 -2.99 3.26 -23.48
N ALA A 33 -2.74 4.57 -23.29
CA ALA A 33 -3.66 5.44 -22.56
C ALA A 33 -5.08 5.36 -23.15
N GLY A 34 -6.10 5.30 -22.28
CA GLY A 34 -7.50 5.12 -22.68
C GLY A 34 -7.99 3.67 -22.64
N LYS A 35 -7.09 2.67 -22.70
CA LYS A 35 -7.46 1.25 -22.58
C LYS A 35 -8.02 0.92 -21.20
N THR A 36 -8.85 -0.12 -21.13
CA THR A 36 -9.37 -0.69 -19.89
C THR A 36 -8.71 -2.03 -19.61
N VAL A 37 -8.15 -2.18 -18.42
CA VAL A 37 -7.67 -3.46 -17.86
C VAL A 37 -8.72 -3.99 -16.90
N LYS A 38 -8.95 -5.30 -16.89
CA LYS A 38 -9.96 -5.94 -16.03
C LYS A 38 -9.31 -7.03 -15.20
N ASP A 39 -9.46 -6.93 -13.88
CA ASP A 39 -9.10 -8.00 -12.95
C ASP A 39 -9.99 -9.23 -13.21
N PRO A 40 -9.43 -10.39 -13.59
CA PRO A 40 -10.22 -11.58 -13.90
C PRO A 40 -10.90 -12.17 -12.67
N ILE A 41 -10.41 -11.93 -11.46
CA ILE A 41 -10.96 -12.45 -10.20
C ILE A 41 -12.10 -11.56 -9.72
N THR A 42 -11.81 -10.29 -9.42
CA THR A 42 -12.78 -9.38 -8.83
C THR A 42 -13.69 -8.69 -9.85
N LYS A 43 -13.40 -8.85 -11.14
CA LYS A 43 -14.06 -8.18 -12.27
C LYS A 43 -13.95 -6.65 -12.26
N ARG A 44 -13.16 -6.08 -11.35
CA ARG A 44 -12.89 -4.65 -11.28
C ARG A 44 -12.16 -4.20 -12.54
N GLN A 45 -12.46 -2.99 -12.96
CA GLN A 45 -11.92 -2.40 -14.18
C GLN A 45 -11.07 -1.18 -13.84
N TYR A 46 -10.02 -0.97 -14.64
CA TYR A 46 -9.04 0.08 -14.46
C TYR A 46 -8.80 0.77 -15.79
N ARG A 47 -8.86 2.10 -15.79
CA ARG A 47 -8.53 2.92 -16.96
C ARG A 47 -7.04 3.24 -16.96
N VAL A 48 -6.36 2.95 -18.07
CA VAL A 48 -4.98 3.37 -18.31
C VAL A 48 -4.95 4.87 -18.56
N LEU A 49 -4.20 5.59 -17.74
CA LEU A 49 -4.11 7.06 -17.74
C LEU A 49 -2.87 7.55 -18.49
N LEU A 50 -1.75 6.86 -18.27
CA LEU A 50 -0.42 7.16 -18.81
C LEU A 50 0.31 5.85 -19.05
N VAL A 51 1.15 5.81 -20.08
CA VAL A 51 2.09 4.73 -20.36
C VAL A 51 3.45 5.34 -20.66
N GLN A 52 4.51 4.61 -20.36
CA GLN A 52 5.85 4.91 -20.79
C GLN A 52 6.49 3.62 -21.30
N ASP A 53 6.99 3.67 -22.53
CA ASP A 53 7.78 2.62 -23.16
C ASP A 53 9.13 3.23 -23.54
N ASN A 54 10.17 2.86 -22.79
CA ASN A 54 11.53 3.26 -23.08
C ASN A 54 12.30 2.20 -23.88
N ASN A 55 11.60 1.28 -24.54
CA ASN A 55 12.24 0.35 -25.48
C ASN A 55 12.26 0.98 -26.88
N ASN A 56 13.46 1.24 -27.40
CA ASN A 56 13.71 1.96 -28.66
C ASN A 56 13.24 3.43 -28.64
N ASP A 57 13.46 4.15 -27.53
CA ASP A 57 13.18 5.59 -27.47
C ASP A 57 14.08 6.37 -28.46
N ALA A 58 13.49 7.33 -29.18
CA ALA A 58 14.21 8.14 -30.18
C ALA A 58 15.41 8.90 -29.57
N HIS A 59 15.33 9.25 -28.27
CA HIS A 59 16.46 9.75 -27.50
C HIS A 59 17.16 8.62 -26.77
N LYS A 60 18.39 8.29 -27.23
CA LYS A 60 19.25 7.23 -26.65
C LYS A 60 19.46 7.29 -25.12
N THR A 61 19.29 8.46 -24.49
CA THR A 61 19.40 8.62 -23.03
C THR A 61 18.16 8.17 -22.26
N ASN A 62 17.03 8.02 -22.96
CA ASN A 62 15.78 7.48 -22.43
C ASN A 62 15.59 6.02 -22.83
N ASP A 63 16.30 5.54 -23.86
CA ASP A 63 16.27 4.16 -24.34
C ASP A 63 16.98 3.22 -23.36
N ASN A 64 16.24 2.79 -22.34
CA ASN A 64 16.77 1.96 -21.25
C ASN A 64 15.88 0.77 -20.89
N GLY A 65 14.85 0.51 -21.69
CA GLY A 65 13.95 -0.64 -21.52
C GLY A 65 12.98 -0.51 -20.34
N MET A 66 12.93 0.62 -19.63
CA MET A 66 11.93 0.85 -18.57
C MET A 66 10.52 0.94 -19.17
N GLN A 67 9.60 0.14 -18.66
CA GLN A 67 8.20 0.19 -19.06
C GLN A 67 7.33 0.44 -17.84
N ALA A 68 6.35 1.32 -17.99
CA ALA A 68 5.43 1.64 -16.91
C ALA A 68 4.05 2.02 -17.43
N MET A 69 3.05 1.84 -16.56
CA MET A 69 1.72 2.40 -16.76
C MET A 69 1.16 2.95 -15.46
N ALA A 70 0.33 3.99 -15.57
CA ALA A 70 -0.47 4.48 -14.46
C ALA A 70 -1.95 4.26 -14.76
N VAL A 71 -2.69 3.71 -13.81
CA VAL A 71 -4.10 3.37 -13.96
C VAL A 71 -4.95 3.92 -12.81
N ALA A 72 -6.22 4.21 -13.08
CA ALA A 72 -7.22 4.52 -12.05
C ALA A 72 -8.39 3.53 -12.10
N PRO A 73 -8.98 3.15 -10.96
CA PRO A 73 -10.16 2.29 -10.92
C PRO A 73 -11.36 2.96 -11.59
N ILE A 74 -12.20 2.17 -12.23
CA ILE A 74 -13.51 2.60 -12.74
C ILE A 74 -14.57 2.21 -11.71
N VAL A 75 -15.26 3.20 -11.14
CA VAL A 75 -16.25 3.03 -10.07
C VAL A 75 -17.58 3.59 -10.57
N LYS A 76 -18.59 2.72 -10.69
CA LYS A 76 -19.93 3.08 -11.20
C LYS A 76 -19.91 3.76 -12.60
N GLY A 77 -18.94 3.41 -13.43
CA GLY A 77 -18.77 3.97 -14.78
C GLY A 77 -17.79 5.14 -14.86
N ASP A 78 -17.49 5.79 -13.73
CA ASP A 78 -16.57 6.93 -13.68
C ASP A 78 -15.14 6.51 -13.38
N ILE A 79 -14.17 7.21 -13.98
CA ILE A 79 -12.75 7.02 -13.70
C ILE A 79 -12.43 7.71 -12.38
N ASP A 80 -12.20 6.93 -11.32
CA ASP A 80 -11.93 7.44 -9.97
C ASP A 80 -10.43 7.75 -9.81
N THR A 81 -10.02 8.93 -10.28
CA THR A 81 -8.62 9.39 -10.16
C THR A 81 -8.24 9.78 -8.73
N SER A 82 -9.10 9.63 -7.72
CA SER A 82 -8.67 9.81 -6.32
C SER A 82 -7.66 8.75 -5.87
N GLN A 83 -7.58 7.64 -6.61
CA GLN A 83 -6.58 6.59 -6.43
C GLN A 83 -5.90 6.30 -7.79
N VAL A 84 -4.58 6.18 -7.79
CA VAL A 84 -3.82 5.82 -8.99
C VAL A 84 -2.78 4.77 -8.62
N VAL A 85 -2.76 3.68 -9.39
CA VAL A 85 -1.74 2.62 -9.28
C VAL A 85 -0.71 2.82 -10.38
N ILE A 86 0.57 2.79 -10.03
CA ILE A 86 1.68 2.85 -10.97
C ILE A 86 2.31 1.45 -11.05
N ALA A 87 2.20 0.81 -12.20
CA ALA A 87 2.80 -0.49 -12.47
C ALA A 87 4.10 -0.30 -13.25
N TYR A 88 5.14 -1.04 -12.88
CA TYR A 88 6.42 -1.11 -13.59
C TYR A 88 6.64 -2.54 -14.09
N ALA A 89 7.06 -2.69 -15.35
CA ALA A 89 7.48 -3.99 -15.87
C ALA A 89 8.89 -4.34 -15.39
N GLY A 90 9.18 -5.64 -15.31
CA GLY A 90 10.56 -6.12 -15.23
C GLY A 90 11.21 -6.21 -16.61
N THR A 91 12.36 -6.89 -16.68
CA THR A 91 13.07 -7.10 -17.95
C THR A 91 12.22 -7.97 -18.89
N ASN A 92 12.30 -7.67 -20.19
CA ASN A 92 11.58 -8.41 -21.23
C ASN A 92 11.91 -9.91 -21.19
N ALA A 93 10.91 -10.72 -20.84
CA ALA A 93 11.00 -12.19 -20.76
C ALA A 93 11.14 -12.92 -22.13
N ALA A 94 11.71 -12.27 -23.15
CA ALA A 94 11.88 -12.89 -24.48
C ALA A 94 12.97 -13.97 -24.50
N ASP A 95 13.94 -13.93 -23.59
CA ASP A 95 14.94 -14.98 -23.40
C ASP A 95 14.84 -15.57 -21.98
N SER A 96 13.86 -16.45 -21.79
CA SER A 96 13.64 -17.19 -20.54
C SER A 96 14.81 -18.10 -20.10
N ARG A 97 15.86 -18.21 -20.93
CA ARG A 97 17.13 -18.89 -20.60
C ARG A 97 18.18 -17.95 -19.99
N ASP A 98 18.05 -16.64 -20.17
CA ASP A 98 19.01 -15.63 -19.67
C ASP A 98 18.58 -14.95 -18.36
N LEU A 99 17.32 -15.10 -17.93
CA LEU A 99 16.77 -14.48 -16.71
C LEU A 99 17.60 -14.73 -15.44
N ASP A 100 18.13 -15.94 -15.26
CA ASP A 100 18.91 -16.28 -14.06
C ASP A 100 20.31 -15.63 -14.09
N THR A 101 20.89 -15.46 -15.28
CA THR A 101 22.21 -14.84 -15.48
C THR A 101 22.13 -13.32 -15.44
N ASP A 102 21.17 -12.73 -16.16
CA ASP A 102 20.98 -11.28 -16.24
C ASP A 102 20.61 -10.68 -14.89
N TRP A 103 19.74 -11.33 -14.13
CA TRP A 103 19.35 -10.87 -12.81
C TRP A 103 20.50 -10.91 -11.79
N GLN A 104 21.25 -12.03 -11.76
CA GLN A 104 22.37 -12.21 -10.84
C GLN A 104 23.51 -11.21 -11.11
N LEU A 105 23.68 -10.77 -12.36
CA LEU A 105 24.66 -9.75 -12.74
C LEU A 105 24.20 -8.32 -12.42
N LEU A 106 22.91 -8.03 -12.41
CA LEU A 106 22.36 -6.68 -12.15
C LEU A 106 22.47 -6.21 -10.68
N ILE A 107 22.61 -7.12 -9.69
CA ILE A 107 22.54 -6.77 -8.25
C ILE A 107 23.80 -7.10 -7.43
N ARG A 108 24.79 -7.77 -8.03
CA ARG A 108 26.00 -8.29 -7.33
C ARG A 108 27.11 -7.27 -7.00
N GLY A 109 26.93 -5.95 -7.18
CA GLY A 109 27.98 -4.93 -6.92
C GLY A 109 28.28 -4.65 -5.43
N ASN A 110 29.51 -4.25 -5.09
CA ASN A 110 30.00 -4.01 -3.72
C ASN A 110 29.68 -2.57 -3.23
N GLN A 111 29.56 -2.36 -1.91
CA GLN A 111 29.03 -1.14 -1.29
C GLN A 111 29.93 0.12 -1.45
N ASP A 112 31.22 -0.05 -1.75
CA ASP A 112 32.22 1.04 -1.79
C ASP A 112 32.30 1.81 -3.12
N ASP A 113 31.77 1.26 -4.23
CA ASP A 113 31.82 1.90 -5.55
C ASP A 113 30.66 2.89 -5.80
N LEU A 114 29.61 2.86 -4.98
CA LEU A 114 28.45 3.78 -5.09
C LEU A 114 28.75 5.20 -4.59
N VAL A 115 29.83 5.39 -3.82
CA VAL A 115 30.22 6.69 -3.24
C VAL A 115 31.43 7.30 -3.95
N SER A 116 32.27 6.50 -4.63
CA SER A 116 33.58 6.94 -5.12
C SER A 116 33.67 7.24 -6.63
N GLY A 117 32.64 6.93 -7.43
CA GLY A 117 32.59 7.34 -8.84
C GLY A 117 33.69 6.75 -9.73
N ASN A 118 34.44 5.74 -9.27
CA ASN A 118 35.40 5.00 -10.08
C ASN A 118 34.72 3.77 -10.67
N ILE A 119 34.20 3.93 -11.88
CA ILE A 119 33.48 2.90 -12.63
C ILE A 119 34.48 2.23 -13.58
N ASP A 120 34.93 1.02 -13.23
CA ASP A 120 35.52 0.09 -14.19
C ASP A 120 34.68 -1.20 -14.23
N GLY A 121 33.96 -1.40 -15.34
CA GLY A 121 33.53 -2.73 -15.79
C GLY A 121 32.13 -3.23 -15.39
N GLY A 122 31.09 -2.71 -16.05
CA GLY A 122 29.95 -3.50 -16.54
C GLY A 122 28.77 -3.79 -15.58
N ASN A 123 27.57 -3.33 -15.98
CA ASN A 123 26.23 -3.84 -15.63
C ASN A 123 25.43 -3.25 -14.44
N PHE A 124 26.01 -2.47 -13.51
CA PHE A 124 25.21 -1.73 -12.50
C PHE A 124 24.36 -0.59 -13.11
N VAL A 125 24.80 -0.11 -14.28
CA VAL A 125 24.27 1.09 -14.95
C VAL A 125 22.83 0.92 -15.48
N ILE A 126 22.40 -0.29 -15.83
CA ILE A 126 21.10 -0.52 -16.47
C ILE A 126 19.95 -0.38 -15.44
N ALA A 127 20.03 -1.06 -14.30
CA ALA A 127 19.02 -0.96 -13.24
C ALA A 127 18.93 0.46 -12.66
N GLU A 128 20.06 1.14 -12.50
CA GLU A 128 20.10 2.54 -12.05
C GLU A 128 19.44 3.49 -13.07
N ASN A 129 19.70 3.28 -14.38
CA ASN A 129 19.07 4.05 -15.44
C ASN A 129 17.55 3.82 -15.49
N GLN A 130 17.10 2.57 -15.35
CA GLN A 130 15.67 2.26 -15.29
C GLN A 130 15.02 2.83 -14.03
N LEU A 131 15.70 2.80 -12.87
CA LEU A 131 15.23 3.42 -11.64
C LEU A 131 15.07 4.93 -11.79
N ARG A 132 16.03 5.61 -12.45
CA ARG A 132 15.91 7.04 -12.77
C ARG A 132 14.69 7.31 -13.67
N SER A 133 14.44 6.48 -14.66
CA SER A 133 13.25 6.60 -15.52
C SER A 133 11.96 6.31 -14.76
N ALA A 134 11.95 5.31 -13.88
CA ALA A 134 10.80 5.00 -13.02
C ALA A 134 10.47 6.18 -12.08
N GLN A 135 11.49 6.79 -11.47
CA GLN A 135 11.35 8.01 -10.67
C GLN A 135 10.78 9.18 -11.50
N LYS A 136 11.26 9.39 -12.73
CA LYS A 136 10.70 10.41 -13.64
C LYS A 136 9.23 10.14 -13.97
N PHE A 137 8.86 8.89 -14.23
CA PHE A 137 7.48 8.49 -14.51
C PHE A 137 6.59 8.75 -13.28
N TYR A 138 7.03 8.35 -12.08
CA TYR A 138 6.33 8.71 -10.85
C TYR A 138 6.09 10.21 -10.73
N GLN A 139 7.12 11.03 -10.96
CA GLN A 139 6.99 12.49 -10.90
C GLN A 139 6.03 13.03 -11.96
N GLN A 140 5.97 12.43 -13.15
CA GLN A 140 4.99 12.79 -14.18
C GLN A 140 3.57 12.46 -13.73
N VAL A 141 3.34 11.27 -13.17
CA VAL A 141 2.03 10.85 -12.63
C VAL A 141 1.63 11.77 -11.48
N LYS A 142 2.52 12.04 -10.52
CA LYS A 142 2.27 12.93 -9.39
C LYS A 142 1.95 14.35 -9.82
N ARG A 143 2.63 14.90 -10.84
CA ARG A 143 2.32 16.23 -11.40
C ARG A 143 0.94 16.27 -12.06
N LYS A 144 0.57 15.23 -12.80
CA LYS A 144 -0.73 15.15 -13.48
C LYS A 144 -1.89 14.87 -12.51
N TYR A 145 -1.60 14.12 -11.44
CA TYR A 145 -2.56 13.65 -10.43
C TYR A 145 -2.08 13.99 -8.99
N PRO A 146 -1.93 15.28 -8.64
CA PRO A 146 -1.26 15.70 -7.41
C PRO A 146 -1.98 15.34 -6.12
N HIS A 147 -3.29 15.11 -6.19
CA HIS A 147 -4.14 14.84 -5.02
C HIS A 147 -4.54 13.36 -4.87
N SER A 148 -4.08 12.50 -5.78
CA SER A 148 -4.40 11.08 -5.74
C SER A 148 -3.64 10.36 -4.64
N ALA A 149 -4.28 9.36 -4.04
CA ALA A 149 -3.58 8.31 -3.32
C ALA A 149 -2.82 7.44 -4.35
N LEU A 150 -1.51 7.61 -4.38
CA LEU A 150 -0.64 6.84 -5.27
C LEU A 150 -0.22 5.54 -4.59
N THR A 151 -0.14 4.47 -5.36
CA THR A 151 0.42 3.18 -4.95
C THR A 151 1.23 2.60 -6.10
N THR A 152 2.16 1.70 -5.80
CA THR A 152 2.96 1.03 -6.85
C THR A 152 2.75 -0.48 -6.87
N THR A 153 2.99 -1.07 -8.03
CA THR A 153 3.06 -2.51 -8.22
C THR A 153 4.05 -2.88 -9.32
N GLY A 154 4.38 -4.16 -9.40
CA GLY A 154 5.31 -4.70 -10.37
C GLY A 154 5.61 -6.15 -10.05
N HIS A 155 6.31 -6.79 -10.98
CA HIS A 155 6.77 -8.17 -10.89
C HIS A 155 8.26 -8.24 -11.22
N SER A 156 9.01 -9.12 -10.56
CA SER A 156 10.45 -9.30 -10.83
C SER A 156 11.23 -7.98 -10.66
N LEU A 157 12.04 -7.57 -11.65
CA LEU A 157 12.68 -6.24 -11.66
C LEU A 157 11.66 -5.09 -11.52
N GLY A 158 10.47 -5.21 -12.09
CA GLY A 158 9.41 -4.20 -11.94
C GLY A 158 8.95 -4.06 -10.49
N ALA A 159 8.94 -5.14 -9.72
CA ALA A 159 8.67 -5.10 -8.29
C ALA A 159 9.80 -4.39 -7.52
N TYR A 160 11.08 -4.62 -7.88
CA TYR A 160 12.21 -3.89 -7.31
C TYR A 160 12.07 -2.37 -7.53
N LEU A 161 11.82 -1.95 -8.76
CA LEU A 161 11.58 -0.53 -9.10
C LEU A 161 10.38 0.05 -8.34
N ALA A 162 9.27 -0.69 -8.30
CA ALA A 162 8.05 -0.29 -7.61
C ALA A 162 8.27 -0.08 -6.10
N LEU A 163 9.02 -0.98 -5.44
CA LEU A 163 9.32 -0.92 -4.01
C LEU A 163 10.21 0.29 -3.68
N ILE A 164 11.25 0.53 -4.46
CA ILE A 164 12.15 1.67 -4.25
C ILE A 164 11.40 2.99 -4.46
N VAL A 165 10.70 3.13 -5.59
CA VAL A 165 9.91 4.34 -5.87
C VAL A 165 8.89 4.57 -4.76
N ALA A 166 8.20 3.53 -4.29
CA ALA A 166 7.25 3.67 -3.21
C ALA A 166 7.89 4.11 -1.90
N ALA A 167 9.06 3.56 -1.55
CA ALA A 167 9.78 3.91 -0.32
C ALA A 167 10.30 5.35 -0.34
N GLU A 168 10.92 5.80 -1.43
CA GLU A 168 11.39 7.18 -1.59
C GLU A 168 10.25 8.21 -1.49
N HIS A 169 9.05 7.82 -1.93
CA HIS A 169 7.88 8.70 -1.92
C HIS A 169 6.90 8.42 -0.79
N LYS A 170 7.25 7.50 0.12
CA LYS A 170 6.45 7.16 1.31
C LYS A 170 5.01 6.75 0.98
N ILE A 171 4.83 6.01 -0.12
CA ILE A 171 3.53 5.51 -0.57
C ILE A 171 3.46 3.98 -0.48
N PRO A 172 2.26 3.37 -0.42
CA PRO A 172 2.13 1.92 -0.38
C PRO A 172 2.59 1.22 -1.66
N ALA A 173 3.10 0.00 -1.50
CA ALA A 173 3.40 -0.91 -2.62
C ALA A 173 2.82 -2.30 -2.37
N THR A 174 2.30 -2.92 -3.42
CA THR A 174 1.96 -4.35 -3.43
C THR A 174 2.55 -4.97 -4.68
N THR A 175 3.52 -5.85 -4.48
CA THR A 175 4.41 -6.35 -5.53
C THR A 175 4.58 -7.86 -5.44
N PHE A 176 5.10 -8.47 -6.51
CA PHE A 176 5.15 -9.91 -6.69
C PHE A 176 6.54 -10.35 -7.11
N ASN A 177 7.14 -11.29 -6.35
CA ASN A 177 8.42 -11.91 -6.66
C ASN A 177 9.52 -10.87 -6.96
N GLY A 178 9.48 -9.71 -6.30
CA GLY A 178 10.56 -8.74 -6.38
C GLY A 178 11.70 -9.17 -5.48
N PRO A 179 12.97 -8.94 -5.84
CA PRO A 179 14.10 -9.14 -4.92
C PRO A 179 14.07 -8.24 -3.68
N ASP A 180 15.10 -8.35 -2.85
CA ASP A 180 15.43 -7.32 -1.87
C ASP A 180 15.69 -5.94 -2.54
N PRO A 181 14.98 -4.86 -2.14
CA PRO A 181 15.12 -3.54 -2.74
C PRO A 181 16.09 -2.60 -1.99
N VAL A 182 16.64 -3.00 -0.84
CA VAL A 182 17.42 -2.13 0.08
C VAL A 182 18.56 -1.42 -0.64
N ARG A 183 19.25 -2.12 -1.55
CA ARG A 183 20.39 -1.58 -2.30
C ARG A 183 20.07 -0.39 -3.19
N GLY A 184 18.81 -0.26 -3.63
CA GLY A 184 18.38 0.86 -4.48
C GLY A 184 17.67 1.97 -3.70
N MET A 185 17.55 1.85 -2.38
CA MET A 185 16.88 2.83 -1.52
C MET A 185 17.89 3.78 -0.87
N SER A 186 17.44 5.01 -0.62
CA SER A 186 18.09 5.95 0.29
C SER A 186 17.99 5.47 1.75
N ALA A 187 18.89 5.95 2.60
CA ALA A 187 18.84 5.67 4.04
C ALA A 187 17.52 6.14 4.69
N GLU A 188 16.96 7.25 4.19
CA GLU A 188 15.67 7.79 4.62
C GLU A 188 14.51 6.87 4.24
N ALA A 189 14.53 6.34 3.01
CA ALA A 189 13.55 5.38 2.52
C ALA A 189 13.61 4.06 3.32
N ILE A 190 14.81 3.53 3.59
CA ILE A 190 14.99 2.33 4.43
C ILE A 190 14.39 2.55 5.83
N THR A 191 14.74 3.67 6.47
CA THR A 191 14.25 4.02 7.81
C THR A 191 12.72 4.14 7.81
N TRP A 192 12.16 4.79 6.79
CA TRP A 192 10.72 4.93 6.63
C TRP A 192 10.02 3.58 6.47
N VAL A 193 10.53 2.71 5.61
CA VAL A 193 9.95 1.39 5.36
C VAL A 193 10.00 0.54 6.63
N LYS A 194 11.10 0.51 7.37
CA LYS A 194 11.19 -0.24 8.64
C LYS A 194 10.13 0.21 9.65
N ALA A 195 9.88 1.52 9.75
CA ALA A 195 8.85 2.07 10.63
C ALA A 195 7.41 1.86 10.12
N ASN A 196 7.23 1.61 8.82
CA ASN A 196 5.93 1.55 8.15
C ASN A 196 5.78 0.29 7.27
N SER A 197 6.38 -0.84 7.67
CA SER A 197 6.49 -2.05 6.85
C SER A 197 5.12 -2.61 6.44
N ASN A 198 4.08 -2.33 7.23
CA ASN A 198 2.69 -2.68 6.95
C ASN A 198 2.10 -1.96 5.72
N MET A 199 2.75 -0.92 5.17
CA MET A 199 2.35 -0.28 3.91
C MET A 199 2.86 -1.03 2.67
N TYR A 200 3.68 -2.06 2.86
CA TYR A 200 4.36 -2.76 1.78
C TYR A 200 4.04 -4.26 1.84
N ASN A 201 3.70 -4.82 0.69
CA ASN A 201 3.71 -6.24 0.45
C ASN A 201 4.65 -6.53 -0.70
N ASN A 202 5.65 -7.37 -0.45
CA ASN A 202 6.34 -8.09 -1.51
C ASN A 202 5.99 -9.57 -1.36
N PHE A 203 5.00 -10.03 -2.12
CA PHE A 203 4.56 -11.41 -2.10
C PHE A 203 5.59 -12.28 -2.81
N ARG A 204 6.13 -13.27 -2.11
CA ARG A 204 7.21 -14.12 -2.63
C ARG A 204 6.76 -15.56 -2.63
N ILE A 205 6.84 -16.20 -3.77
CA ILE A 205 6.55 -17.62 -3.85
C ILE A 205 7.72 -18.40 -3.25
N ASN A 206 7.42 -19.34 -2.35
CA ASN A 206 8.41 -20.26 -1.82
C ASN A 206 9.08 -21.00 -2.99
N PHE A 207 10.41 -21.13 -2.95
CA PHE A 207 11.25 -21.71 -4.02
C PHE A 207 11.48 -20.84 -5.27
N ASP A 208 10.96 -19.61 -5.33
CA ASP A 208 11.36 -18.66 -6.38
C ASP A 208 12.80 -18.18 -6.16
N GLY A 209 13.76 -18.63 -6.96
CA GLY A 209 15.17 -18.23 -6.84
C GLY A 209 15.44 -16.75 -7.13
N ILE A 210 14.66 -16.12 -8.01
CA ILE A 210 14.86 -14.73 -8.44
C ILE A 210 14.24 -13.79 -7.41
N GLY A 211 12.96 -14.01 -7.11
CA GLY A 211 12.26 -13.23 -6.09
C GLY A 211 13.02 -13.31 -4.79
N ASN A 212 13.36 -14.50 -4.30
CA ASN A 212 14.00 -14.66 -2.99
C ASN A 212 15.48 -14.23 -2.91
N PHE A 213 16.07 -13.74 -4.00
CA PHE A 213 17.44 -13.22 -4.02
C PHE A 213 17.61 -12.03 -3.06
N GLY A 214 18.66 -12.09 -2.21
CA GLY A 214 18.95 -11.08 -1.19
C GLY A 214 18.07 -11.17 0.07
N ALA A 215 16.91 -11.83 0.02
CA ALA A 215 15.97 -11.92 1.14
C ALA A 215 16.02 -13.27 1.90
N TYR A 216 16.34 -14.38 1.23
CA TYR A 216 16.27 -15.74 1.82
C TYR A 216 17.56 -16.18 2.55
N PHE A 217 18.65 -15.44 2.43
CA PHE A 217 19.88 -15.66 3.20
C PHE A 217 19.96 -14.77 4.45
N GLY A 218 18.83 -14.63 5.17
CA GLY A 218 18.88 -14.38 6.60
C GLY A 218 18.54 -12.99 7.13
N THR A 219 18.04 -12.03 6.34
CA THR A 219 17.45 -10.80 6.89
C THR A 219 16.45 -10.16 5.93
N ASP A 220 15.15 -10.45 6.03
CA ASP A 220 14.11 -9.51 5.55
C ASP A 220 14.13 -8.27 6.47
N ASP A 221 15.20 -7.48 6.39
CA ASP A 221 15.51 -6.37 7.30
C ASP A 221 14.44 -5.27 7.24
N LEU A 222 13.70 -5.21 6.13
CA LEU A 222 12.57 -4.30 5.95
C LEU A 222 11.24 -4.86 6.51
N ALA A 223 11.16 -6.17 6.81
CA ALA A 223 9.95 -6.87 7.24
C ALA A 223 8.75 -6.73 6.27
N ILE A 224 9.03 -6.64 4.96
CA ILE A 224 8.01 -6.42 3.90
C ILE A 224 7.71 -7.69 3.09
N SER A 225 8.48 -8.75 3.29
CA SER A 225 8.30 -10.01 2.56
C SER A 225 7.06 -10.75 3.06
N ARG A 226 6.29 -11.31 2.13
CA ARG A 226 5.09 -12.11 2.40
C ARG A 226 5.22 -13.44 1.66
N ASN A 227 5.82 -14.42 2.32
CA ASN A 227 6.05 -15.73 1.74
C ASN A 227 4.74 -16.48 1.55
N VAL A 228 4.58 -17.12 0.39
CA VAL A 228 3.38 -17.85 0.02
C VAL A 228 3.75 -19.11 -0.76
N ASP A 229 3.00 -20.19 -0.54
CA ASP A 229 3.14 -21.39 -1.35
C ASP A 229 2.50 -21.21 -2.73
N ALA A 230 3.21 -21.65 -3.76
CA ALA A 230 2.68 -21.70 -5.11
C ALA A 230 1.38 -22.52 -5.20
N MET A 231 0.54 -22.19 -6.20
CA MET A 231 -0.75 -22.84 -6.44
C MET A 231 -0.63 -24.35 -6.71
N LEU A 232 0.48 -24.76 -7.31
CA LEU A 232 0.78 -26.14 -7.69
C LEU A 232 2.24 -26.42 -7.34
N LEU A 233 2.58 -27.69 -7.09
CA LEU A 233 3.97 -28.11 -7.10
C LEU A 233 4.39 -28.31 -8.56
N SER A 234 5.53 -27.74 -8.93
CA SER A 234 6.08 -27.83 -10.29
C SER A 234 7.55 -28.22 -10.25
N ALA A 235 7.96 -29.06 -11.21
CA ALA A 235 9.37 -29.36 -11.44
C ALA A 235 10.07 -28.26 -12.25
N ASN A 236 9.33 -27.33 -12.86
CA ASN A 236 9.87 -26.19 -13.58
C ASN A 236 10.14 -25.02 -12.60
N PRO A 237 11.40 -24.64 -12.33
CA PRO A 237 11.72 -23.56 -11.41
C PRO A 237 11.11 -22.21 -11.82
N LEU A 238 10.95 -21.96 -13.13
CA LEU A 238 10.36 -20.72 -13.65
C LEU A 238 8.89 -20.55 -13.26
N TYR A 239 8.19 -21.65 -12.97
CA TYR A 239 6.80 -21.58 -12.51
C TYR A 239 6.67 -20.84 -11.17
N TYR A 240 7.64 -21.00 -10.27
CA TYR A 240 7.60 -20.32 -8.96
C TYR A 240 7.83 -18.81 -9.11
N HIS A 241 8.45 -18.35 -10.20
CA HIS A 241 8.59 -16.92 -10.47
C HIS A 241 7.35 -16.31 -11.15
N ASP A 242 6.44 -17.12 -11.69
CA ASP A 242 5.32 -16.66 -12.52
C ASP A 242 4.16 -16.04 -11.72
N LEU A 243 3.53 -14.99 -12.26
CA LEU A 243 2.37 -14.32 -11.64
C LEU A 243 1.13 -15.21 -11.54
N GLY A 244 1.02 -16.26 -12.36
CA GLY A 244 -0.05 -17.24 -12.34
C GLY A 244 0.08 -18.29 -11.23
N ALA A 245 1.19 -18.30 -10.48
CA ALA A 245 1.40 -19.25 -9.40
C ALA A 245 0.80 -18.80 -8.05
N TYR A 246 0.20 -17.61 -7.95
CA TYR A 246 -0.51 -17.15 -6.75
C TYR A 246 -1.95 -17.68 -6.68
N ARG A 247 -2.42 -17.98 -5.45
CA ARG A 247 -3.84 -18.30 -5.18
C ARG A 247 -4.58 -17.08 -4.67
N PHE A 248 -5.75 -16.79 -5.25
CA PHE A 248 -6.62 -15.69 -4.80
C PHE A 248 -7.98 -16.22 -4.35
N ASN A 249 -8.52 -15.66 -3.27
CA ASN A 249 -9.92 -15.86 -2.91
C ASN A 249 -10.85 -15.02 -3.81
N GLN A 250 -12.18 -15.17 -3.65
CA GLN A 250 -13.17 -14.43 -4.45
C GLN A 250 -13.11 -12.90 -4.25
N LYS A 251 -12.55 -12.42 -3.14
CA LYS A 251 -12.33 -10.99 -2.88
C LYS A 251 -11.04 -10.47 -3.52
N GLY A 252 -10.27 -11.33 -4.18
CA GLY A 252 -8.99 -10.98 -4.81
C GLY A 252 -7.83 -10.88 -3.83
N GLN A 253 -7.93 -11.49 -2.64
CA GLN A 253 -6.85 -11.50 -1.66
C GLN A 253 -6.02 -12.77 -1.79
N ILE A 254 -4.71 -12.68 -1.56
CA ILE A 254 -3.84 -13.87 -1.55
C ILE A 254 -4.15 -14.74 -0.34
N VAL A 255 -4.19 -16.05 -0.57
CA VAL A 255 -4.38 -17.07 0.47
C VAL A 255 -3.32 -18.17 0.40
N ASP A 256 -3.03 -18.78 1.55
CA ASP A 256 -2.24 -20.02 1.60
C ASP A 256 -3.07 -21.24 1.16
N ARG A 257 -2.49 -22.44 1.31
CA ARG A 257 -3.13 -23.72 0.94
C ARG A 257 -4.39 -24.01 1.74
N ASP A 258 -4.47 -23.51 2.97
CA ASP A 258 -5.60 -23.72 3.88
C ASP A 258 -6.65 -22.61 3.74
N GLY A 259 -6.45 -21.66 2.82
CA GLY A 259 -7.36 -20.55 2.57
C GLY A 259 -7.18 -19.37 3.53
N LYS A 260 -6.15 -19.37 4.37
CA LYS A 260 -5.84 -18.27 5.28
C LYS A 260 -5.21 -17.12 4.50
N LEU A 261 -5.62 -15.90 4.84
CA LEU A 261 -5.14 -14.68 4.18
C LEU A 261 -3.63 -14.48 4.42
N ILE A 262 -2.91 -14.12 3.36
CA ILE A 262 -1.51 -13.72 3.40
C ILE A 262 -1.41 -12.24 3.00
N GLY A 263 -0.52 -11.49 3.66
CA GLY A 263 -0.30 -10.07 3.41
C GLY A 263 -0.64 -9.19 4.61
N THR A 264 -0.28 -7.91 4.51
CA THR A 264 -0.63 -6.91 5.52
C THR A 264 -2.15 -6.68 5.57
N GLN A 265 -2.71 -6.71 6.78
CA GLN A 265 -4.11 -6.32 6.99
C GLN A 265 -4.27 -4.79 7.01
N TYR A 266 -3.18 -4.03 7.13
CA TYR A 266 -3.24 -2.57 7.22
C TYR A 266 -3.86 -1.93 5.97
N LEU A 267 -3.50 -2.38 4.76
CA LEU A 267 -3.99 -1.80 3.50
C LEU A 267 -5.48 -2.07 3.21
N VAL A 268 -6.11 -2.91 4.04
CA VAL A 268 -7.55 -3.18 4.01
C VAL A 268 -8.25 -2.81 5.32
N SER A 269 -7.51 -2.28 6.30
CA SER A 269 -8.03 -1.85 7.61
C SER A 269 -9.05 -0.72 7.47
N ARG A 270 -9.96 -0.62 8.43
CA ARG A 270 -11.01 0.43 8.43
C ARG A 270 -10.39 1.83 8.56
N ALA A 271 -9.32 1.95 9.35
CA ALA A 271 -8.54 3.17 9.49
C ALA A 271 -7.95 3.62 8.14
N TYR A 272 -7.25 2.73 7.44
CA TYR A 272 -6.64 3.05 6.15
C TYR A 272 -7.68 3.36 5.06
N LEU A 273 -8.77 2.59 5.01
CA LEU A 273 -9.88 2.88 4.09
C LEU A 273 -10.50 4.26 4.33
N THR A 274 -10.54 4.71 5.59
CA THR A 274 -10.97 6.07 5.93
C THR A 274 -9.98 7.13 5.44
N VAL A 275 -8.68 6.89 5.57
CA VAL A 275 -7.64 7.76 4.96
C VAL A 275 -7.79 7.83 3.44
N LEU A 276 -8.09 6.72 2.77
CA LEU A 276 -8.35 6.73 1.33
C LEU A 276 -9.63 7.52 0.97
N ALA A 277 -10.68 7.42 1.78
CA ALA A 277 -11.90 8.19 1.59
C ALA A 277 -11.64 9.70 1.72
N SER A 278 -10.77 10.12 2.64
CA SER A 278 -10.42 11.54 2.80
C SER A 278 -9.68 12.10 1.58
N LYS A 279 -8.82 11.30 0.94
CA LYS A 279 -8.16 11.68 -0.33
C LYS A 279 -9.18 11.93 -1.44
N LYS A 280 -10.27 11.15 -1.48
CA LYS A 280 -11.37 11.39 -2.41
C LYS A 280 -12.09 12.71 -2.12
N SER A 281 -12.45 12.98 -0.87
CA SER A 281 -13.03 14.27 -0.47
C SER A 281 -12.10 15.44 -0.81
N MET A 282 -10.80 15.28 -0.58
CA MET A 282 -9.80 16.28 -0.93
C MET A 282 -9.65 16.46 -2.44
N SER A 283 -9.82 15.41 -3.24
CA SER A 283 -9.86 15.53 -4.70
C SER A 283 -11.05 16.40 -5.14
N SER A 284 -12.24 16.18 -4.57
CA SER A 284 -13.42 17.01 -4.85
C SER A 284 -13.21 18.47 -4.42
N TYR A 285 -12.62 18.70 -3.25
CA TYR A 285 -12.21 20.03 -2.79
C TYR A 285 -11.30 20.74 -3.79
N ASN A 286 -10.28 20.04 -4.31
CA ASN A 286 -9.35 20.63 -5.27
C ASN A 286 -10.00 20.88 -6.64
N GLN A 287 -10.97 20.06 -7.05
CA GLN A 287 -11.76 20.33 -8.25
C GLN A 287 -12.61 21.59 -8.09
N LEU A 288 -13.25 21.79 -6.93
CA LEU A 288 -13.99 23.00 -6.63
C LEU A 288 -13.08 24.23 -6.64
N LYS A 289 -11.94 24.17 -5.96
CA LYS A 289 -10.94 25.24 -5.95
C LYS A 289 -10.50 25.63 -7.37
N LYS A 290 -10.19 24.64 -8.21
CA LYS A 290 -9.83 24.87 -9.62
C LYS A 290 -10.96 25.47 -10.43
N HIS A 291 -12.20 25.02 -10.21
CA HIS A 291 -13.37 25.56 -10.89
C HIS A 291 -13.54 27.05 -10.58
N TRP A 292 -13.48 27.45 -9.31
CA TRP A 292 -13.58 28.87 -8.92
C TRP A 292 -12.44 29.71 -9.49
N GLN A 293 -11.20 29.20 -9.47
CA GLN A 293 -10.06 29.85 -10.12
C GLN A 293 -10.28 30.09 -11.62
N SER A 294 -10.98 29.18 -12.31
CA SER A 294 -11.21 29.26 -13.75
C SER A 294 -12.31 30.24 -14.18
N THR A 295 -13.10 30.78 -13.24
CA THR A 295 -14.21 31.72 -13.56
C THR A 295 -13.75 33.13 -13.96
N GLY A 296 -12.43 33.38 -14.04
CA GLY A 296 -11.85 34.62 -14.56
C GLY A 296 -11.77 35.77 -13.55
N LYS A 297 -12.34 35.64 -12.35
CA LYS A 297 -12.27 36.65 -11.27
C LYS A 297 -11.25 36.34 -10.18
N GLY A 298 -10.53 35.22 -10.30
CA GLY A 298 -9.75 34.67 -9.18
C GLY A 298 -10.67 34.12 -8.08
N ILE A 299 -10.07 33.66 -6.98
CA ILE A 299 -10.80 33.29 -5.77
C ILE A 299 -11.05 34.57 -4.97
N SER A 300 -12.31 34.87 -4.65
CA SER A 300 -12.68 35.97 -3.76
C SER A 300 -12.38 35.66 -2.29
N SER A 301 -12.30 36.68 -1.43
CA SER A 301 -12.01 36.47 0.00
C SER A 301 -13.04 35.59 0.71
N SER A 302 -14.32 35.64 0.32
CA SER A 302 -15.35 34.76 0.90
C SER A 302 -15.25 33.32 0.40
N GLU A 303 -14.88 33.11 -0.87
CA GLU A 303 -14.57 31.79 -1.40
C GLU A 303 -13.31 31.19 -0.75
N GLU A 304 -12.28 32.00 -0.50
CA GLU A 304 -11.08 31.59 0.21
C GLU A 304 -11.41 31.15 1.65
N LEU A 305 -12.17 31.96 2.39
CA LEU A 305 -12.64 31.60 3.72
C LEU A 305 -13.44 30.29 3.74
N PHE A 306 -14.32 30.07 2.76
CA PHE A 306 -15.05 28.82 2.62
C PHE A 306 -14.11 27.64 2.32
N LEU A 307 -13.14 27.82 1.42
CA LEU A 307 -12.19 26.77 1.07
C LEU A 307 -11.32 26.37 2.28
N ASP A 308 -10.92 27.32 3.12
CA ASP A 308 -10.17 27.04 4.34
C ASP A 308 -11.02 26.25 5.35
N ALA A 309 -12.27 26.68 5.57
CA ALA A 309 -13.22 25.96 6.41
C ALA A 309 -13.49 24.54 5.89
N ALA A 310 -13.76 24.39 4.59
CA ALA A 310 -14.03 23.10 3.95
C ALA A 310 -12.82 22.16 4.05
N GLN A 311 -11.60 22.67 3.84
CA GLN A 311 -10.38 21.88 4.01
C GLN A 311 -10.21 21.43 5.47
N GLY A 312 -10.41 22.33 6.42
CA GLY A 312 -10.38 22.04 7.85
C GLY A 312 -11.38 20.94 8.25
N MET A 313 -12.63 21.04 7.80
CA MET A 313 -13.66 20.03 8.05
C MET A 313 -13.30 18.67 7.45
N ILE A 314 -12.81 18.63 6.20
CA ILE A 314 -12.43 17.37 5.55
C ILE A 314 -11.31 16.70 6.34
N LEU A 315 -10.26 17.45 6.70
CA LEU A 315 -9.11 16.90 7.42
C LEU A 315 -9.48 16.48 8.84
N GLY A 316 -10.12 17.37 9.62
CA GLY A 316 -10.53 17.11 11.00
C GLY A 316 -11.43 15.89 11.12
N SER A 317 -12.51 15.83 10.33
CA SER A 317 -13.47 14.73 10.38
C SER A 317 -12.84 13.41 9.94
N SER A 318 -11.97 13.44 8.94
CA SER A 318 -11.30 12.24 8.43
C SER A 318 -10.27 11.70 9.41
N MET A 319 -9.50 12.55 10.09
CA MET A 319 -8.52 12.13 11.10
C MET A 319 -9.23 11.52 12.31
N ALA A 320 -10.27 12.19 12.82
CA ALA A 320 -11.09 11.67 13.92
C ALA A 320 -11.68 10.30 13.58
N LYS A 321 -12.30 10.19 12.39
CA LYS A 321 -12.89 8.92 11.94
C LYS A 321 -11.83 7.83 11.78
N ALA A 322 -10.68 8.12 11.16
CA ALA A 322 -9.64 7.11 10.96
C ALA A 322 -9.08 6.59 12.30
N ALA A 323 -8.88 7.49 13.27
CA ALA A 323 -8.43 7.12 14.60
C ALA A 323 -9.47 6.28 15.35
N ARG A 324 -10.75 6.65 15.29
CA ARG A 324 -11.86 5.89 15.89
C ARG A 324 -12.00 4.49 15.27
N GLU A 325 -12.03 4.39 13.94
CA GLU A 325 -12.11 3.10 13.23
C GLU A 325 -10.91 2.20 13.57
N GLY A 326 -9.72 2.77 13.74
CA GLY A 326 -8.54 2.03 14.19
C GLY A 326 -8.64 1.54 15.64
N ALA A 327 -9.19 2.36 16.54
CA ALA A 327 -9.44 1.96 17.92
C ALA A 327 -10.50 0.84 18.01
N ASP A 328 -11.57 0.95 17.23
CA ASP A 328 -12.64 -0.05 17.17
C ASP A 328 -12.13 -1.36 16.56
N GLU A 329 -11.26 -1.31 15.53
CA GLU A 329 -10.65 -2.51 14.93
C GLU A 329 -9.68 -3.20 15.88
N ALA A 330 -8.93 -2.44 16.68
CA ALA A 330 -8.12 -3.01 17.75
C ALA A 330 -8.97 -3.67 18.84
N LEU A 331 -10.12 -3.08 19.19
CA LEU A 331 -11.06 -3.67 20.13
C LEU A 331 -11.65 -4.98 19.59
N ASP A 332 -12.09 -5.00 18.33
CA ASP A 332 -12.62 -6.22 17.69
C ASP A 332 -11.56 -7.34 17.68
N HIS A 333 -10.31 -7.00 17.34
CA HIS A 333 -9.19 -7.95 17.40
C HIS A 333 -8.94 -8.47 18.82
N LYS A 334 -8.99 -7.60 19.83
CA LYS A 334 -8.89 -8.00 21.24
C LYS A 334 -10.01 -8.96 21.61
N THR A 335 -11.27 -8.65 21.29
CA THR A 335 -12.42 -9.51 21.61
C THR A 335 -12.26 -10.92 21.02
N VAL A 336 -11.82 -11.02 19.77
CA VAL A 336 -11.55 -12.32 19.13
C VAL A 336 -10.37 -13.04 19.77
N ALA A 337 -9.30 -12.31 20.12
CA ALA A 337 -8.11 -12.88 20.74
C ALA A 337 -8.42 -13.40 22.16
N ASP A 338 -9.15 -12.64 22.97
CA ASP A 338 -9.56 -13.03 24.32
C ASP A 338 -10.43 -14.28 24.29
N ALA A 339 -11.38 -14.37 23.35
CA ALA A 339 -12.22 -15.56 23.20
C ALA A 339 -11.39 -16.82 22.86
N LYS A 340 -10.44 -16.71 21.92
CA LYS A 340 -9.53 -17.81 21.56
C LYS A 340 -8.58 -18.17 22.69
N LEU A 341 -8.10 -17.19 23.44
CA LEU A 341 -7.25 -17.42 24.59
C LEU A 341 -7.99 -18.23 25.66
N MET A 342 -9.25 -17.90 25.91
CA MET A 342 -10.11 -18.65 26.83
C MET A 342 -10.41 -20.06 26.32
N GLU A 343 -10.60 -20.26 25.01
CA GLU A 343 -10.75 -21.59 24.42
C GLU A 343 -9.50 -22.46 24.66
N VAL A 344 -8.31 -21.91 24.43
CA VAL A 344 -7.04 -22.62 24.69
C VAL A 344 -6.87 -22.93 26.18
N TRP A 345 -7.16 -21.96 27.06
CA TRP A 345 -7.09 -22.16 28.50
C TRP A 345 -8.05 -23.27 28.98
N SER A 346 -9.30 -23.26 28.50
CA SER A 346 -10.31 -24.27 28.85
C SER A 346 -10.01 -25.65 28.27
N ALA A 347 -9.17 -25.75 27.24
CA ALA A 347 -8.73 -27.04 26.67
C ALA A 347 -7.61 -27.72 27.50
N ILE A 348 -7.02 -27.03 28.48
CA ILE A 348 -6.03 -27.63 29.37
C ILE A 348 -6.74 -28.58 30.33
N ASP A 349 -6.48 -29.89 30.16
CA ASP A 349 -7.04 -30.90 31.04
C ASP A 349 -6.16 -31.10 32.29
N PHE A 350 -6.52 -30.41 33.37
CA PHE A 350 -5.89 -30.61 34.68
C PHE A 350 -6.32 -31.92 35.38
N ASN A 351 -7.24 -32.69 34.80
CA ASN A 351 -7.72 -33.96 35.34
C ASN A 351 -7.11 -35.19 34.64
N SER A 352 -6.25 -35.00 33.64
CA SER A 352 -5.69 -36.09 32.83
C SER A 352 -4.73 -37.00 33.60
N PHE A 353 -4.28 -36.58 34.80
CA PHE A 353 -3.38 -37.34 35.66
C PHE A 353 -4.14 -37.84 36.89
N HIS A 354 -4.54 -39.10 36.88
CA HIS A 354 -5.36 -39.69 37.95
C HIS A 354 -4.54 -40.11 39.18
N GLU A 355 -3.22 -40.18 39.04
CA GLU A 355 -2.27 -40.52 40.10
C GLU A 355 -1.97 -39.33 41.03
N LEU A 356 -2.27 -38.10 40.60
CA LEU A 356 -2.06 -36.87 41.36
C LEU A 356 -3.40 -36.17 41.64
N PRO A 357 -3.61 -35.59 42.83
CA PRO A 357 -4.77 -34.75 43.07
C PRO A 357 -4.72 -33.50 42.19
N TYR A 358 -5.89 -32.96 41.83
CA TYR A 358 -6.06 -31.81 40.94
C TYR A 358 -5.11 -30.63 41.24
N TYR A 359 -4.92 -30.28 42.51
CA TYR A 359 -4.05 -29.16 42.90
C TYR A 359 -2.55 -29.44 42.63
N GLU A 360 -2.09 -30.70 42.66
CA GLU A 360 -0.71 -31.06 42.33
C GLU A 360 -0.46 -30.99 40.83
N VAL A 361 -1.46 -31.37 40.02
CA VAL A 361 -1.41 -31.18 38.57
C VAL A 361 -1.35 -29.69 38.24
N GLN A 362 -2.21 -28.86 38.85
CA GLN A 362 -2.14 -27.41 38.68
C GLN A 362 -0.79 -26.82 39.12
N ALA A 363 -0.23 -27.27 40.25
CA ALA A 363 1.08 -26.81 40.72
C ALA A 363 2.21 -27.20 39.76
N LEU A 364 2.14 -28.39 39.15
CA LEU A 364 3.10 -28.83 38.14
C LEU A 364 3.03 -27.94 36.89
N PHE A 365 1.84 -27.68 36.35
CA PHE A 365 1.68 -26.74 35.23
C PHE A 365 2.16 -25.32 35.58
N ALA A 366 1.84 -24.85 36.79
CA ALA A 366 2.31 -23.57 37.30
C ALA A 366 3.85 -23.51 37.39
N SER A 367 4.52 -24.62 37.70
CA SER A 367 5.99 -24.70 37.73
C SER A 367 6.64 -24.48 36.36
N TYR A 368 5.91 -24.76 35.27
CA TYR A 368 6.30 -24.44 33.89
C TYR A 368 5.77 -23.09 33.41
N GLY A 369 5.19 -22.28 34.29
CA GLY A 369 4.66 -20.94 34.00
C GLY A 369 3.24 -20.92 33.44
N ILE A 370 2.53 -22.05 33.42
CA ILE A 370 1.15 -22.14 32.95
C ILE A 370 0.21 -21.86 34.13
N THR A 371 -0.04 -20.58 34.40
CA THR A 371 -1.02 -20.12 35.38
C THR A 371 -2.09 -19.27 34.70
N TYR A 372 -3.27 -19.16 35.31
CA TYR A 372 -4.32 -18.29 34.78
C TYR A 372 -3.82 -16.85 34.64
N ASP A 373 -3.16 -16.33 35.68
CA ASP A 373 -2.62 -14.98 35.68
C ASP A 373 -1.63 -14.74 34.52
N ARG A 374 -0.66 -15.64 34.34
CA ARG A 374 0.37 -15.46 33.29
C ARG A 374 -0.13 -15.74 31.89
N PHE A 375 -1.01 -16.72 31.74
CA PHE A 375 -1.46 -17.16 30.43
C PHE A 375 -2.63 -16.33 29.92
N VAL A 376 -3.61 -16.05 30.79
CA VAL A 376 -4.84 -15.34 30.45
C VAL A 376 -4.73 -13.86 30.81
N GLN A 377 -4.49 -13.55 32.08
CA GLN A 377 -4.61 -12.18 32.58
C GLN A 377 -3.55 -11.25 31.99
N ASP A 378 -2.27 -11.65 31.96
CA ASP A 378 -1.18 -10.84 31.40
C ASP A 378 -1.44 -10.48 29.92
N PHE A 379 -2.00 -11.40 29.13
CA PHE A 379 -2.34 -11.15 27.74
C PHE A 379 -3.55 -10.20 27.60
N GLN A 380 -4.59 -10.41 28.41
CA GLN A 380 -5.77 -9.54 28.44
C GLN A 380 -5.39 -8.12 28.85
N ASP A 381 -4.54 -7.96 29.87
CA ASP A 381 -4.04 -6.67 30.33
C ASP A 381 -3.14 -6.00 29.28
N TYR A 382 -2.26 -6.76 28.64
CA TYR A 382 -1.44 -6.28 27.53
C TYR A 382 -2.29 -5.73 26.39
N THR A 383 -3.25 -6.51 25.89
CA THR A 383 -4.12 -6.10 24.77
C THR A 383 -5.04 -4.95 25.18
N GLN A 384 -5.58 -4.97 26.40
CA GLN A 384 -6.39 -3.87 26.95
C GLN A 384 -5.60 -2.56 27.00
N SER A 385 -4.33 -2.60 27.43
CA SER A 385 -3.45 -1.42 27.43
C SER A 385 -3.28 -0.83 26.03
N LYS A 386 -3.17 -1.68 25.00
CA LYS A 386 -3.06 -1.21 23.59
C LYS A 386 -4.37 -0.59 23.11
N VAL A 387 -5.51 -1.23 23.36
CA VAL A 387 -6.84 -0.70 23.01
C VAL A 387 -7.07 0.65 23.70
N SER A 388 -6.82 0.75 25.01
CA SER A 388 -7.00 1.99 25.76
C SER A 388 -6.17 3.15 25.21
N LYS A 389 -4.91 2.90 24.78
CA LYS A 389 -4.06 3.92 24.14
C LYS A 389 -4.65 4.40 22.81
N LEU A 390 -5.15 3.49 21.98
CA LEU A 390 -5.78 3.84 20.71
C LEU A 390 -7.11 4.58 20.91
N SER A 391 -7.92 4.18 21.89
CA SER A 391 -9.16 4.87 22.24
C SER A 391 -8.93 6.29 22.77
N ALA A 392 -7.87 6.49 23.57
CA ALA A 392 -7.46 7.82 24.01
C ALA A 392 -7.05 8.70 22.82
N LEU A 393 -6.20 8.18 21.92
CA LEU A 393 -5.81 8.90 20.71
C LEU A 393 -7.01 9.24 19.81
N ALA A 394 -7.97 8.32 19.65
CA ALA A 394 -9.20 8.59 18.92
C ALA A 394 -10.00 9.74 19.53
N THR A 395 -10.06 9.79 20.87
CA THR A 395 -10.74 10.86 21.61
C THR A 395 -10.04 12.21 21.40
N ASP A 396 -8.71 12.24 21.39
CA ASP A 396 -7.95 13.46 21.11
C ASP A 396 -8.25 14.01 19.72
N PHE A 397 -8.30 13.16 18.70
CA PHE A 397 -8.68 13.60 17.34
C PHE A 397 -10.14 14.03 17.23
N GLU A 398 -11.06 13.40 17.95
CA GLU A 398 -12.46 13.83 18.01
C GLU A 398 -12.62 15.19 18.67
N ASN A 399 -11.86 15.46 19.74
CA ASN A 399 -11.80 16.77 20.37
C ASN A 399 -11.25 17.82 19.40
N LEU A 400 -10.13 17.54 18.73
CA LEU A 400 -9.58 18.42 17.69
C LEU A 400 -10.60 18.71 16.58
N ASN A 401 -11.34 17.69 16.12
CA ASN A 401 -12.38 17.89 15.11
C ASN A 401 -13.53 18.77 15.64
N ARG A 402 -13.92 18.61 16.91
CA ARG A 402 -14.93 19.46 17.55
C ARG A 402 -14.44 20.91 17.65
N ASP A 403 -13.16 21.13 17.97
CA ASP A 403 -12.57 22.47 18.05
C ASP A 403 -12.56 23.15 16.68
N ILE A 404 -12.18 22.42 15.62
CA ILE A 404 -12.25 22.90 14.23
C ILE A 404 -13.70 23.31 13.88
N GLN A 405 -14.68 22.46 14.20
CA GLN A 405 -16.09 22.75 13.94
C GLN A 405 -16.57 23.99 14.71
N THR A 406 -16.17 24.12 15.97
CA THR A 406 -16.54 25.25 16.83
C THR A 406 -16.03 26.57 16.27
N VAL A 407 -14.80 26.61 15.76
CA VAL A 407 -14.24 27.81 15.12
C VAL A 407 -15.02 28.18 13.87
N ILE A 408 -15.39 27.20 13.03
CA ILE A 408 -16.18 27.42 11.81
C ILE A 408 -17.57 27.95 12.14
N ASP A 409 -18.26 27.33 13.11
CA ASP A 409 -19.60 27.73 13.53
C ASP A 409 -19.59 29.14 14.13
N SER A 410 -18.56 29.48 14.91
CA SER A 410 -18.39 30.84 15.45
C SER A 410 -18.25 31.89 14.35
N LYS A 411 -17.55 31.58 13.25
CA LYS A 411 -17.43 32.49 12.10
C LYS A 411 -18.77 32.68 11.40
N LEU A 412 -19.50 31.59 11.15
CA LEU A 412 -20.83 31.66 10.54
C LEU A 412 -21.82 32.47 11.38
N GLU A 413 -21.76 32.32 12.71
CA GLU A 413 -22.62 33.08 13.60
C GLU A 413 -22.26 34.57 13.63
N THR A 414 -20.96 34.90 13.64
CA THR A 414 -20.49 36.29 13.53
C THR A 414 -21.01 36.95 12.24
N ASP A 415 -20.94 36.25 11.11
CA ASP A 415 -21.43 36.75 9.82
C ASP A 415 -22.96 36.95 9.82
N ARG A 416 -23.71 36.04 10.45
CA ARG A 416 -25.17 36.18 10.60
C ARG A 416 -25.53 37.38 11.46
N GLN A 417 -24.82 37.58 12.57
CA GLN A 417 -25.04 38.73 13.44
C GLN A 417 -24.79 40.03 12.68
N LEU A 418 -23.65 40.15 12.00
CA LEU A 418 -23.31 41.33 11.20
C LEU A 418 -24.37 41.60 10.12
N ALA A 419 -24.81 40.56 9.40
CA ALA A 419 -25.87 40.69 8.40
C ALA A 419 -27.21 41.15 9.00
N GLY A 420 -27.52 40.75 10.23
CA GLY A 420 -28.69 41.21 10.98
C GLY A 420 -28.58 42.68 11.39
N GLU A 421 -27.44 43.09 11.94
CA GLU A 421 -27.15 44.48 12.32
C GLU A 421 -27.28 45.44 11.13
N PHE A 422 -26.74 45.07 9.97
CA PHE A 422 -26.87 45.86 8.75
C PHE A 422 -28.34 46.09 8.32
N ARG A 423 -29.19 45.06 8.44
CA ARG A 423 -30.63 45.19 8.13
C ARG A 423 -31.33 46.11 9.12
N ALA A 424 -30.96 46.04 10.40
CA ALA A 424 -31.52 46.92 11.42
C ALA A 424 -31.15 48.38 11.15
N TRP A 425 -29.88 48.68 10.89
CA TRP A 425 -29.44 50.05 10.59
C TRP A 425 -30.07 50.62 9.32
N GLN A 426 -30.36 49.78 8.32
CA GLN A 426 -31.11 50.23 7.13
C GLN A 426 -32.54 50.70 7.45
N THR A 427 -33.16 50.22 8.52
CA THR A 427 -34.48 50.71 8.96
C THR A 427 -34.41 52.01 9.75
N GLU A 428 -33.21 52.40 10.18
CA GLU A 428 -32.94 53.66 10.89
C GLU A 428 -32.56 54.81 9.94
N LEU A 429 -32.27 54.50 8.67
CA LEU A 429 -32.11 55.46 7.57
C LEU A 429 -33.46 55.77 6.92
#